data_AF-A0A233S158-F1
#
_entry.id   AF-A0A233S158-F1
#
_cell.length_a   1.000
_cell.length_b   1.000
_cell.length_c   1.000
_cell.angle_alpha   90.00
_cell.angle_beta   90.00
_cell.angle_gamma   90.00
#
_symmetry.space_group_name_H-M   'P 1'
#
loop_
_entity.id
_entity.type
_entity.pdbx_description
1 polymer ?
#
loop_
_entity_poly.entity_id
_entity_poly.type
_entity_poly.pdbx_seq_one_letter_code
_entity_poly.pdbx_strand_id
1 'polypeptide(L)'
;MLIRLSEEGAEVERVEQLTGYLRQELLSAGVVDDVRAVPAGETPPGARGVEVALVGSLLLGLGKSLTGLSQVVNVLRDWLGRFGGTRPSLTLTLDGDTLEISAATDEQVAEAVKIFLEKHSAVGT
;
A
#
# COMPACT_ATOMS: atom_id res chain seq x y z
N MET A 1 -2.86 -5.40 7.04
CA MET A 1 -1.82 -4.98 6.07
C MET A 1 -1.75 -3.47 6.03
N LEU A 2 -0.54 -2.91 5.93
CA LEU A 2 -0.32 -1.48 5.78
C LEU A 2 0.13 -1.18 4.35
N ILE A 3 -0.43 -0.15 3.74
CA ILE A 3 0.00 0.39 2.45
C ILE A 3 0.43 1.83 2.72
N ARG A 4 1.59 2.24 2.23
CA ARG A 4 2.05 3.62 2.28
C ARG A 4 2.32 4.12 0.88
N LEU A 5 1.81 5.30 0.58
CA LEU A 5 2.07 6.02 -0.65
C LEU A 5 3.08 7.13 -0.39
N SER A 6 4.09 7.21 -1.24
CA SER A 6 5.05 8.30 -1.26
C SER A 6 5.31 8.73 -2.70
N GLU A 7 5.58 10.01 -2.93
CA GLU A 7 6.00 10.51 -4.23
C GLU A 7 7.16 11.49 -3.98
N GLU A 8 8.32 11.22 -4.57
CA GLU A 8 9.51 12.05 -4.37
C GLU A 8 9.29 13.45 -4.93
N GLY A 9 9.51 14.47 -4.10
CA GLY A 9 9.29 15.87 -4.46
C GLY A 9 7.83 16.32 -4.49
N ALA A 10 6.88 15.46 -4.08
CA ALA A 10 5.47 15.84 -3.97
C ALA A 10 5.16 16.54 -2.64
N GLU A 11 4.25 17.51 -2.71
CA GLU A 11 3.66 18.16 -1.54
C GLU A 11 2.78 17.18 -0.74
N VAL A 12 2.68 17.39 0.58
CA VAL A 12 1.87 16.56 1.50
C VAL A 12 0.41 16.46 1.03
N GLU A 13 -0.19 17.57 0.62
CA GLU A 13 -1.58 17.61 0.13
C GLU A 13 -1.79 16.73 -1.11
N ARG A 14 -0.78 16.63 -1.97
CA ARG A 14 -0.83 15.77 -3.16
C ARG A 14 -0.79 14.30 -2.78
N VAL A 15 0.10 13.93 -1.85
CA VAL A 15 0.17 12.57 -1.30
C VAL A 15 -1.16 12.21 -0.64
N GLU A 16 -1.74 13.10 0.17
CA GLU A 16 -3.04 12.89 0.81
C GLU A 16 -4.18 12.71 -0.20
N GLN A 17 -4.23 13.53 -1.25
CA GLN A 17 -5.21 13.39 -2.33
C GLN A 17 -5.07 12.04 -3.04
N LEU A 18 -3.85 11.64 -3.41
CA LEU A 18 -3.58 10.36 -4.07
C LEU A 18 -3.95 9.18 -3.17
N THR A 19 -3.63 9.25 -1.88
CA THR A 19 -4.03 8.25 -0.89
C THR A 19 -5.54 8.18 -0.72
N GLY A 20 -6.23 9.33 -0.77
CA GLY A 20 -7.69 9.41 -0.79
C GLY A 20 -8.29 8.69 -2.00
N TYR A 21 -7.75 8.92 -3.20
CA TYR A 21 -8.17 8.23 -4.42
C TYR A 21 -7.90 6.73 -4.34
N LEU A 22 -6.71 6.33 -3.90
CA LEU A 22 -6.35 4.93 -3.72
C LEU A 22 -7.31 4.21 -2.76
N ARG A 23 -7.66 4.85 -1.65
CA ARG A 23 -8.64 4.32 -0.69
C ARG A 23 -10.00 4.10 -1.35
N GLN A 24 -10.49 5.05 -2.14
CA GLN A 24 -11.77 4.92 -2.83
C GLN A 24 -11.77 3.79 -3.85
N GLU A 25 -10.66 3.59 -4.57
CA GLU A 25 -10.50 2.47 -5.50
C GLU A 25 -10.54 1.12 -4.78
N LEU A 26 -9.82 1.00 -3.66
CA LEU A 26 -9.81 -0.22 -2.83
C LEU A 26 -11.20 -0.55 -2.28
N LEU A 27 -11.95 0.45 -1.82
CA LEU A 27 -13.32 0.28 -1.35
C LEU A 27 -14.28 -0.08 -2.50
N SER A 28 -14.15 0.60 -3.66
CA SER A 28 -15.02 0.39 -4.82
C SER A 28 -14.81 -0.98 -5.46
N ALA A 29 -13.58 -1.50 -5.42
CA ALA A 29 -13.27 -2.84 -5.91
C ALA A 29 -13.80 -3.94 -4.98
N GLY A 30 -14.26 -3.61 -3.77
CA GLY A 30 -14.84 -4.56 -2.81
C GLY A 30 -13.85 -5.62 -2.31
N VAL A 31 -12.55 -5.32 -2.37
CA VAL A 31 -11.48 -6.29 -2.08
C VAL A 31 -11.23 -6.49 -0.60
N VAL A 32 -11.66 -5.54 0.24
CA VAL A 32 -11.53 -5.58 1.69
C VAL A 32 -12.75 -4.99 2.37
N ASP A 33 -13.07 -5.51 3.55
CA ASP A 33 -14.22 -5.05 4.36
C ASP A 33 -13.95 -3.70 5.03
N ASP A 34 -12.68 -3.32 5.24
CA ASP A 34 -12.30 -2.09 5.94
C ASP A 34 -10.99 -1.50 5.41
N VAL A 35 -11.04 -0.20 5.05
CA VAL A 35 -9.87 0.62 4.67
C VAL A 35 -9.87 1.90 5.48
N ARG A 36 -8.89 2.02 6.39
CA ARG A 36 -8.71 3.19 7.24
C ARG A 36 -7.50 3.99 6.80
N ALA A 37 -7.67 5.29 6.59
CA ALA A 37 -6.52 6.19 6.50
C ALA A 37 -5.89 6.29 7.88
N VAL A 38 -4.56 6.16 7.95
CA VAL A 38 -3.82 6.41 9.18
C VAL A 38 -3.59 7.91 9.24
N PRO A 39 -4.19 8.64 10.21
CA PRO A 39 -3.94 10.06 10.34
C PRO A 39 -2.46 10.30 10.63
N ALA A 40 -1.91 11.36 10.07
CA ALA A 40 -0.49 11.72 10.20
C ALA A 40 -0.05 12.11 11.64
N GLY A 41 -0.84 11.82 12.69
CA GLY A 41 -0.73 12.47 13.99
C GLY A 41 -0.90 11.61 15.25
N GLU A 42 -1.03 10.28 15.19
CA GLU A 42 -1.04 9.47 16.43
C GLU A 42 0.33 8.88 16.73
N THR A 43 1.14 9.65 17.44
CA THR A 43 2.42 9.24 18.01
C THR A 43 2.18 8.41 19.29
N PRO A 44 2.67 7.17 19.40
CA PRO A 44 2.90 6.57 20.71
C PRO A 44 3.97 7.41 21.42
N PRO A 45 3.76 7.85 22.68
CA PRO A 45 4.77 8.61 23.41
C PRO A 45 6.06 7.78 23.54
N GLY A 46 7.12 8.19 22.82
CA GLY A 46 8.43 7.54 22.85
C GLY A 46 9.16 7.39 21.50
N ALA A 47 8.45 7.54 20.37
CA ALA A 47 9.04 7.33 19.05
C ALA A 47 9.66 8.62 18.45
N ARG A 48 10.86 9.02 18.90
CA ARG A 48 11.63 10.07 18.21
C ARG A 48 12.15 9.53 16.88
N GLY A 49 11.52 9.92 15.76
CA GLY A 49 12.04 9.71 14.41
C GLY A 49 11.05 9.25 13.33
N VAL A 50 9.79 8.98 13.67
CA VAL A 50 8.79 8.41 12.74
C VAL A 50 7.79 9.46 12.21
N GLU A 51 7.87 10.71 12.68
CA GLU A 51 6.77 11.70 12.61
C GLU A 51 6.47 12.29 11.22
N VAL A 52 7.30 12.04 10.20
CA VAL A 52 6.97 12.38 8.79
C VAL A 52 6.48 11.13 8.01
N ALA A 53 6.61 9.93 8.58
CA ALA A 53 6.53 8.67 7.84
C ALA A 53 5.11 8.11 7.64
N LEU A 54 4.07 8.71 8.24
CA LEU A 54 2.70 8.17 8.21
C LEU A 54 1.77 8.85 7.20
N VAL A 55 2.12 10.03 6.68
CA VAL A 55 1.35 10.67 5.59
C VAL A 55 1.25 9.69 4.42
N GLY A 56 0.03 9.52 3.91
CA GLY A 56 -0.25 8.66 2.78
C GLY A 56 -0.45 7.17 3.11
N SER A 57 -0.63 6.82 4.40
CA SER A 57 -0.78 5.44 4.85
C SER A 57 -2.24 4.99 4.94
N LEU A 58 -2.51 3.76 4.48
CA LEU A 58 -3.78 3.05 4.56
C LEU A 58 -3.60 1.74 5.31
N LEU A 59 -4.41 1.52 6.34
CA LEU A 59 -4.52 0.26 7.05
C LEU A 59 -5.71 -0.54 6.49
N LEU A 60 -5.42 -1.74 6.02
CA LEU A 60 -6.40 -2.65 5.43
C LEU A 60 -6.68 -3.83 6.37
N GLY A 61 -7.95 -4.05 6.64
CA GLY A 61 -8.48 -5.24 7.29
C GLY A 61 -8.55 -6.41 6.31
N LEU A 62 -7.41 -7.06 6.07
CA LEU A 62 -7.39 -8.34 5.38
C LEU A 62 -7.63 -9.45 6.40
N GLY A 63 -8.67 -10.26 6.20
CA GLY A 63 -8.78 -11.56 6.89
C GLY A 63 -7.61 -12.48 6.52
N LYS A 64 -7.54 -13.67 7.11
CA LYS A 64 -6.52 -14.71 6.80
C LYS A 64 -6.65 -15.31 5.38
N SER A 65 -7.27 -14.60 4.44
CA SER A 65 -7.59 -15.08 3.11
C SER A 65 -6.58 -14.57 2.08
N LEU A 66 -5.86 -15.49 1.44
CA LEU A 66 -4.93 -15.21 0.34
C LEU A 66 -5.62 -14.59 -0.89
N THR A 67 -6.92 -14.84 -1.04
CA THR A 67 -7.74 -14.25 -2.10
C THR A 67 -7.84 -12.72 -1.94
N GLY A 68 -8.09 -12.23 -0.73
CA GLY A 68 -8.21 -10.79 -0.47
C GLY A 68 -6.89 -10.05 -0.71
N LEU A 69 -5.77 -10.66 -0.31
CA LEU A 69 -4.44 -10.10 -0.56
C LEU A 69 -4.15 -10.00 -2.06
N SER A 70 -4.41 -11.07 -2.82
CA SER A 70 -4.20 -11.09 -4.28
C SER A 70 -5.07 -10.04 -5.00
N GLN A 71 -6.31 -9.86 -4.55
CA GLN A 71 -7.23 -8.85 -5.08
C GLN A 71 -6.76 -7.43 -4.80
N VAL A 72 -6.32 -7.13 -3.56
CA VAL A 72 -5.76 -5.81 -3.23
C VAL A 72 -4.59 -5.51 -4.15
N VAL A 73 -3.67 -6.45 -4.33
CA VAL A 73 -2.49 -6.15 -5.13
C VAL A 73 -2.81 -5.94 -6.61
N ASN A 74 -3.80 -6.65 -7.16
CA ASN A 74 -4.29 -6.36 -8.51
C ASN A 74 -4.83 -4.92 -8.63
N VAL A 75 -5.59 -4.44 -7.64
CA VAL A 75 -6.08 -3.04 -7.61
C VAL A 75 -4.91 -2.06 -7.57
N LEU A 76 -3.88 -2.34 -6.75
CA LEU A 76 -2.70 -1.48 -6.67
C LEU A 76 -1.92 -1.43 -7.99
N ARG A 77 -1.74 -2.57 -8.66
CA ARG A 77 -1.09 -2.64 -9.97
C ARG A 77 -1.88 -1.84 -11.01
N ASP A 78 -3.18 -2.05 -11.09
CA ASP A 78 -4.04 -1.39 -12.06
C ASP A 78 -4.11 0.12 -11.79
N TRP A 79 -4.06 0.53 -10.51
CA TRP A 79 -3.96 1.93 -10.11
C TRP A 79 -2.60 2.55 -10.49
N LEU A 80 -1.48 1.88 -10.18
CA LEU A 80 -0.12 2.33 -10.55
C LEU A 80 0.05 2.48 -12.06
N GLY A 81 -0.51 1.55 -12.85
CA GLY A 81 -0.46 1.58 -14.31
C GLY A 81 -1.11 2.83 -14.93
N ARG A 82 -1.97 3.54 -14.18
CA ARG A 82 -2.63 4.77 -14.65
C ARG A 82 -1.71 6.01 -14.58
N PHE A 83 -0.65 5.98 -13.77
CA PHE A 83 0.26 7.12 -13.54
C PHE A 83 1.47 7.13 -14.48
N GLY A 84 1.26 6.97 -15.80
CA GLY A 84 2.34 6.90 -16.79
C GLY A 84 3.51 7.88 -16.54
N GLY A 85 4.75 7.39 -16.62
CA GLY A 85 5.99 8.19 -16.51
C GLY A 85 6.37 8.68 -15.11
N THR A 86 5.43 9.25 -14.35
CA THR A 86 5.61 9.73 -12.96
C THR A 86 4.81 8.82 -12.02
N ARG A 87 5.39 7.67 -11.67
CA ARG A 87 4.73 6.70 -10.78
C ARG A 87 5.00 7.07 -9.32
N PRO A 88 3.95 7.26 -8.49
CA PRO A 88 4.15 7.30 -7.05
C PRO A 88 4.70 5.95 -6.56
N SER A 89 5.53 6.00 -5.53
CA SER A 89 6.06 4.83 -4.85
C SER A 89 5.03 4.28 -3.86
N LEU A 90 4.89 2.95 -3.83
CA LEU A 90 4.05 2.24 -2.88
C LEU A 90 4.89 1.32 -2.02
N THR A 91 4.70 1.37 -0.72
CA THR A 91 5.30 0.45 0.25
C THR A 91 4.19 -0.37 0.89
N LEU A 92 4.23 -1.70 0.74
CA LEU A 92 3.30 -2.63 1.37
C LEU A 92 3.99 -3.30 2.53
N THR A 93 3.35 -3.36 3.69
CA THR A 93 3.86 -4.07 4.86
C THR A 93 2.83 -5.08 5.37
N LEU A 94 3.26 -6.34 5.49
CA LEU A 94 2.46 -7.47 5.98
C LEU A 94 3.33 -8.33 6.90
N ASP A 95 2.86 -8.64 8.11
CA ASP A 95 3.56 -9.49 9.09
C ASP A 95 5.05 -9.11 9.34
N GLY A 96 5.39 -7.82 9.21
CA GLY A 96 6.74 -7.30 9.39
C GLY A 96 7.61 -7.35 8.12
N ASP A 97 7.16 -8.03 7.08
CA ASP A 97 7.77 -7.97 5.75
C ASP A 97 7.29 -6.76 4.98
N THR A 98 8.20 -6.18 4.19
CA THR A 98 7.92 -4.97 3.42
C THR A 98 8.28 -5.18 1.95
N LEU A 99 7.37 -4.80 1.07
CA LEU A 99 7.55 -4.75 -0.37
C LEU A 99 7.47 -3.29 -0.81
N GLU A 100 8.57 -2.77 -1.37
CA GLU A 100 8.61 -1.44 -1.98
C GLU A 100 8.48 -1.54 -3.49
N ILE A 101 7.61 -0.71 -4.05
CA ILE A 101 7.33 -0.59 -5.47
C ILE A 101 7.60 0.85 -5.87
N SER A 102 8.77 1.11 -6.45
CA SER A 102 9.20 2.42 -6.92
C SER A 102 9.62 2.33 -8.39
N ALA A 103 9.09 3.20 -9.25
CA ALA A 103 9.50 3.32 -10.67
C ALA A 103 9.60 1.98 -11.44
N ALA A 104 8.85 0.96 -11.03
CA ALA A 104 8.90 -0.39 -11.59
C ALA A 104 7.97 -0.52 -12.81
N THR A 105 8.39 -1.32 -13.80
CA THR A 105 7.51 -1.71 -14.91
C THR A 105 6.38 -2.60 -14.42
N ASP A 106 5.29 -2.69 -15.18
CA ASP A 106 4.14 -3.53 -14.80
C ASP A 106 4.54 -5.00 -14.58
N GLU A 107 5.51 -5.50 -15.33
CA GLU A 107 6.09 -6.84 -15.17
C GLU A 107 6.90 -6.98 -13.88
N GLN A 108 7.74 -6.00 -13.55
CA GLN A 108 8.53 -6.00 -12.30
C GLN A 108 7.61 -5.92 -11.08
N VAL A 109 6.55 -5.11 -11.16
CA VAL A 109 5.51 -5.06 -10.13
C VAL A 109 4.86 -6.42 -9.98
N ALA A 110 4.42 -7.06 -11.07
CA ALA A 110 3.75 -8.35 -11.02
C ALA A 110 4.62 -9.45 -10.38
N GLU A 111 5.90 -9.52 -10.73
CA GLU A 111 6.82 -10.53 -10.19
C GLU A 111 7.14 -10.27 -8.71
N ALA A 112 7.43 -9.03 -8.32
CA ALA A 112 7.74 -8.70 -6.93
C ALA A 112 6.54 -8.96 -6.00
N VAL A 113 5.35 -8.65 -6.49
CA VAL A 113 4.09 -8.98 -5.84
C VAL A 113 3.90 -10.48 -5.70
N LYS A 114 4.12 -11.25 -6.77
CA LYS A 114 3.94 -12.71 -6.74
C LYS A 114 4.86 -13.34 -5.69
N ILE A 115 6.12 -12.95 -5.63
CA ILE A 115 7.09 -13.42 -4.63
C ILE A 115 6.62 -13.07 -3.21
N PHE A 116 6.11 -11.85 -3.01
CA PHE A 116 5.56 -11.41 -1.73
C PHE A 116 4.34 -12.26 -1.33
N LEU A 117 3.42 -12.50 -2.26
CA LEU A 117 2.27 -13.39 -2.04
C LEU A 117 2.72 -14.80 -1.67
N GLU A 118 3.67 -15.39 -2.41
CA GLU A 118 4.19 -16.74 -2.14
C GLU A 118 4.80 -16.85 -0.74
N LYS A 119 5.58 -15.85 -0.33
CA LYS A 119 6.20 -15.79 1.00
C LYS A 119 5.15 -15.79 2.12
N HIS A 120 4.07 -15.02 1.97
CA HIS A 120 3.00 -14.92 2.97
C HIS A 120 1.93 -16.01 2.82
N SER A 121 1.86 -16.71 1.69
CA SER A 121 1.01 -17.89 1.50
C SER A 121 1.58 -19.14 2.19
N ALA A 122 2.90 -19.23 2.31
CA ALA A 122 3.58 -20.36 2.95
C ALA A 122 3.50 -20.32 4.50
N VAL A 123 3.21 -19.17 5.11
CA VAL A 123 3.04 -19.02 6.57
C VAL A 123 1.59 -19.35 6.98
N GLY A 124 1.07 -20.43 6.43
CA GLY A 124 -0.28 -20.94 6.64
C GLY A 124 -0.33 -22.43 6.99
N THR A 125 0.77 -23.00 7.50
CA THR A 125 0.83 -24.39 8.02
C THR A 125 1.20 -24.41 9.48
#